data_AF-A0A0F8UAQ6-F1
#
_entry.id   AF-A0A0F8UAQ6-F1
#
_cell.length_a   1.000
_cell.length_b   1.000
_cell.length_c   1.000
_cell.angle_alpha   90.00
_cell.angle_beta   90.00
_cell.angle_gamma   90.00
#
_symmetry.space_group_name_H-M   'P 1'
#
loop_
_entity.id
_entity.type
_entity.pdbx_description
1 polymer ?
#
loop_
_entity_poly.entity_id
_entity_poly.type
_entity_poly.pdbx_seq_one_letter_code
_entity_poly.pdbx_strand_id
1 'polypeptide(L)' 'MPSHKSFRTKQKLAKAQRQNRPIPQWIRLRTGNTIRLDLKIGFEPSPWTETQAQPTTHAQTRYNAKRRHWRKTRLGI' A
#
# COMPACT_ATOMS: atom_id res chain seq x y z
N MET A 1 8.74 -8.09 32.78
CA MET A 1 7.92 -8.59 31.65
C MET A 1 7.00 -7.48 31.14
N PRO A 2 6.76 -7.34 29.82
CA PRO A 2 5.94 -6.27 29.26
C PRO A 2 4.43 -6.52 29.43
N SER A 3 4.02 -7.37 30.38
CA SER A 3 2.66 -7.91 30.54
C SER A 3 1.68 -6.90 31.14
N HIS A 4 2.12 -6.05 32.06
CA HIS A 4 1.31 -4.97 32.62
C HIS A 4 1.27 -3.78 31.65
N LYS A 5 0.16 -3.69 30.90
CA LYS A 5 -0.13 -2.58 29.97
C LYS A 5 -1.52 -2.02 30.26
N SER A 6 -1.66 -0.70 30.12
CA SER A 6 -2.97 -0.04 30.19
C SER A 6 -3.92 -0.53 29.09
N PHE A 7 -5.22 -0.38 29.30
CA PHE A 7 -6.24 -0.72 28.29
C PHE A 7 -6.02 0.06 26.98
N ARG A 8 -5.72 1.36 27.06
CA ARG A 8 -5.44 2.21 25.89
C ARG A 8 -4.25 1.70 25.09
N THR A 9 -3.16 1.29 25.74
CA THR A 9 -1.99 0.71 25.06
C THR A 9 -2.34 -0.62 24.39
N LYS A 10 -3.10 -1.49 25.07
CA LYS A 10 -3.57 -2.77 24.48
C LYS A 10 -4.42 -2.54 23.24
N GLN A 11 -5.32 -1.58 23.25
CA GLN A 11 -6.15 -1.23 22.10
C GLN A 11 -5.31 -0.74 20.90
N LYS A 12 -4.30 0.11 21.14
CA LYS A 12 -3.38 0.57 20.10
C LYS A 12 -2.57 -0.59 19.50
N LEU A 13 -2.03 -1.47 20.35
CA LEU A 13 -1.29 -2.66 19.90
C LEU A 13 -2.16 -3.62 19.07
N ALA A 14 -3.39 -3.86 19.52
CA ALA A 14 -4.33 -4.72 18.79
C ALA A 14 -4.68 -4.15 17.40
N LYS A 15 -4.91 -2.83 17.31
CA LYS A 15 -5.16 -2.16 16.02
C LYS A 15 -3.94 -2.26 15.09
N ALA A 16 -2.74 -2.04 15.62
CA ALA A 16 -1.50 -2.15 14.84
C ALA A 16 -1.26 -3.58 14.32
N GLN A 17 -1.56 -4.60 15.12
CA GLN A 17 -1.52 -6.00 14.65
C GLN A 17 -2.57 -6.26 13.57
N ARG A 18 -3.80 -5.74 13.72
CA ARG A 18 -4.89 -5.96 12.77
C ARG A 18 -4.63 -5.32 11.40
N GLN A 19 -3.97 -4.17 11.36
CA GLN A 19 -3.60 -3.47 10.11
C GLN A 19 -2.44 -4.14 9.36
N ASN A 20 -1.61 -4.92 10.05
CA ASN A 20 -0.40 -5.53 9.49
C ASN A 20 -0.69 -6.83 8.71
N ARG A 21 -1.62 -6.78 7.76
CA ARG A 21 -2.08 -7.94 6.96
C ARG A 21 -1.89 -7.69 5.45
N PRO A 22 -1.71 -8.75 4.65
CA PRO A 22 -1.64 -8.64 3.18
C PRO A 22 -2.99 -8.16 2.60
N ILE A 23 -2.93 -7.58 1.40
CA ILE A 23 -4.13 -7.11 0.69
C ILE A 23 -4.96 -8.32 0.23
N PRO A 24 -6.28 -8.35 0.48
CA PRO A 24 -7.18 -9.40 -0.01
C PRO A 24 -7.20 -9.53 -1.54
N GLN A 25 -7.37 -10.75 -2.03
CA GLN A 25 -7.32 -11.05 -3.46
C GLN A 25 -8.43 -10.36 -4.26
N TRP A 26 -9.67 -10.32 -3.76
CA TRP A 26 -10.77 -9.67 -4.47
C TRP A 26 -10.52 -8.18 -4.72
N ILE A 27 -9.78 -7.49 -3.83
CA ILE A 27 -9.38 -6.10 -4.04
C ILE A 27 -8.45 -6.01 -5.25
N ARG A 28 -7.49 -6.93 -5.40
CA ARG A 28 -6.57 -6.95 -6.54
C ARG A 28 -7.28 -7.14 -7.89
N LEU A 29 -8.47 -7.75 -7.87
CA LEU A 29 -9.27 -8.05 -9.06
C LEU A 29 -10.27 -6.95 -9.44
N ARG A 30 -10.46 -5.90 -8.61
CA ARG A 30 -11.34 -4.78 -8.98
C ARG A 30 -10.68 -3.89 -10.04
N THR A 31 -11.46 -3.45 -11.02
CA THR A 31 -11.08 -2.45 -12.01
C THR A 31 -11.03 -1.05 -11.39
N GLY A 32 -10.10 -0.20 -11.85
CA GLY A 32 -9.97 1.20 -11.39
C GLY A 32 -9.14 1.44 -10.12
N ASN A 33 -8.44 0.44 -9.57
CA ASN A 33 -7.64 0.57 -8.33
C ASN A 33 -6.25 1.19 -8.53
N THR A 34 -6.15 2.04 -9.53
CA THR A 34 -4.92 2.69 -9.95
C THR A 34 -4.74 3.96 -9.11
N ILE A 35 -3.95 3.90 -8.03
CA ILE A 35 -3.32 5.09 -7.43
C ILE A 35 -2.52 5.74 -8.56
N ARG A 36 -3.11 6.75 -9.19
CA ARG A 36 -2.43 7.59 -10.15
C ARG A 36 -1.24 8.18 -9.42
N LEU A 37 -0.05 7.60 -9.62
CA LEU A 37 1.17 8.38 -9.56
C LEU A 37 1.05 9.32 -10.74
N ASP A 38 0.27 10.39 -10.55
CA ASP A 38 0.37 11.61 -11.34
C ASP A 38 1.76 12.18 -11.06
N LEU A 39 2.79 11.50 -11.53
CA LEU A 39 3.97 12.19 -12.02
C LEU A 39 3.45 12.96 -13.23
N LYS A 40 2.89 14.15 -12.98
CA LYS A 40 2.84 15.25 -13.94
C LYS A 40 4.28 15.67 -14.23
N ILE A 41 5.07 14.76 -14.81
CA ILE A 41 6.21 15.14 -15.62
C ILE A 41 5.54 15.52 -16.94
N GLY A 42 5.49 16.81 -17.23
CA GLY A 42 4.94 17.36 -18.47
C GLY A 42 5.77 16.94 -19.67
N PHE A 43 5.70 15.67 -20.03
CA PHE A 43 6.17 15.17 -21.31
C PHE A 43 4.97 15.17 -22.25
N GLU A 44 4.86 16.20 -23.08
CA GLU A 44 3.92 16.17 -24.19
C GLU A 44 4.28 14.99 -25.10
N PRO A 45 3.38 14.01 -25.32
CA PRO A 45 3.67 12.90 -26.22
C PRO A 45 3.70 13.42 -27.66
N SER A 46 4.81 13.17 -28.34
CA SER A 46 4.99 13.49 -29.76
C SER A 46 3.92 12.80 -30.62
N PRO A 47 3.27 13.52 -31.56
CA PRO A 47 2.11 13.03 -32.32
C PRO A 47 2.40 11.86 -33.27
N TRP A 48 3.65 11.44 -33.43
CA TRP A 48 4.06 10.36 -34.33
C TRP A 48 4.43 9.05 -33.64
N THR A 49 4.07 8.90 -32.36
CA THR A 49 4.36 7.67 -31.60
C THR A 49 3.08 6.94 -31.17
N GLU A 50 2.26 6.52 -32.14
CA GLU A 50 1.27 5.47 -31.90
C GLU A 50 1.95 4.10 -31.87
N THR A 51 2.76 3.86 -30.84
CA THR A 51 3.01 2.49 -30.40
C THR A 51 1.77 2.06 -29.63
N GLN A 52 1.16 0.93 -30.02
CA GLN A 52 0.13 0.24 -29.25
C GLN A 52 0.70 -0.23 -27.90
N ALA A 53 1.02 0.70 -27.01
CA ALA A 53 1.32 0.43 -25.63
C ALA A 53 -0.02 0.02 -25.00
N GLN A 54 -0.31 -1.28 -25.03
CA GLN A 54 -1.19 -1.90 -24.04
C GLN A 54 -0.77 -1.33 -22.68
N PRO A 55 -1.69 -0.88 -21.80
CA PRO A 55 -1.31 -0.34 -20.50
C PRO A 55 -0.64 -1.43 -19.66
N THR A 56 0.67 -1.62 -19.81
CA THR A 56 1.49 -2.52 -19.01
C THR A 56 1.90 -1.81 -17.74
N THR A 57 0.92 -1.37 -16.95
CA THR A 57 1.19 -0.78 -15.63
C THR A 57 0.12 -1.19 -14.63
N HIS A 58 -0.08 -2.50 -14.49
CA HIS A 58 -0.81 -3.11 -13.37
C HIS A 58 -0.01 -3.08 -12.05
N ALA A 59 0.79 -2.03 -11.81
CA ALA A 59 1.59 -1.83 -10.60
C ALA A 59 0.76 -1.16 -9.49
N GLN A 60 -0.46 -1.64 -9.29
CA GLN A 60 -1.50 -0.87 -8.62
C GLN A 60 -2.23 -1.81 -7.67
N THR A 61 -1.96 -1.69 -6.36
CA THR A 61 -2.62 -2.43 -5.25
C THR A 61 -2.24 -3.92 -5.09
N ARG A 62 -1.02 -4.34 -5.47
CA ARG A 62 -0.53 -5.72 -5.20
C ARG A 62 -0.04 -5.93 -3.76
N TYR A 63 0.49 -4.90 -3.11
CA TYR A 63 1.12 -5.00 -1.80
C TYR A 63 0.67 -3.87 -0.85
N ASN A 64 0.63 -4.18 0.45
CA ASN A 64 0.31 -3.19 1.49
C ASN A 64 1.57 -2.41 1.86
N ALA A 65 1.70 -1.17 1.39
CA ALA A 65 2.84 -0.29 1.68
C ALA A 65 2.99 0.06 3.18
N LYS A 66 1.90 -0.05 3.96
CA LYS A 66 1.90 0.22 5.41
C LYS A 66 2.22 -1.03 6.25
N ARG A 67 2.52 -2.17 5.61
CA ARG A 67 2.89 -3.41 6.30
C ARG A 67 4.25 -3.23 6.99
N ARG A 68 4.36 -3.67 8.23
CA ARG A 68 5.51 -3.37 9.10
C ARG A 68 6.10 -4.65 9.69
N HIS A 69 7.43 -4.76 9.74
CA HIS A 69 8.10 -5.90 10.36
C HIS A 69 8.68 -5.51 11.73
N TRP A 70 8.52 -6.38 12.74
CA TRP A 70 8.86 -6.07 14.13
C TRP A 70 10.36 -5.88 14.39
N ARG A 71 11.23 -6.49 13.56
CA ARG A 71 12.69 -6.25 13.62
C ARG A 71 13.13 -4.98 12.89
N LYS A 72 12.38 -4.53 11.87
CA LYS A 72 12.78 -3.40 11.01
C LYS A 72 12.28 -2.05 11.50
N THR A 73 11.15 -2.02 12.20
CA THR A 73 10.54 -0.76 12.64
C THR A 73 9.92 -0.93 14.02
N ARG A 74 10.01 0.09 14.88
CA ARG A 74 9.36 0.13 16.21
C ARG A 74 8.01 0.86 16.15
N LEU A 75 7.09 0.58 17.08
CA LEU A 75 5.74 1.17 17.08
C LEU A 75 5.68 2.53 17.80
N GLY A 76 6.63 2.83 18.68
CA GLY A 76 6.70 4.11 19.40
C GLY A 76 5.50 4.40 20.32
N ILE A 77 4.82 3.36 20.79
CA ILE A 77 3.64 3.41 21.69
C ILE A 77 3.86 2.58 22.95
#